data_AF-A0A1H8SXZ4-F1
#
_entry.id   AF-A0A1H8SXZ4-F1
#
_cell.length_a   1.000
_cell.length_b   1.000
_cell.length_c   1.000
_cell.angle_alpha   90.00
_cell.angle_beta   90.00
_cell.angle_gamma   90.00
#
_symmetry.space_group_name_H-M   'P 1'
#
loop_
_entity.id
_entity.type
_entity.pdbx_description
1 polymer ?
#
loop_
_entity_poly.entity_id
_entity_poly.type
_entity_poly.pdbx_seq_one_letter_code
_entity_poly.pdbx_strand_id
1 'polypeptide(L)' 'MTLGEKLKSIRKMNKLNQDNFSSLIGISQGTLSELEKDKYNPSFRNYIIYKSQI' A
#
# COMPACT_ATOMS: atom_id res chain seq x y z
N MET A 1 -0.77 8.43 12.55
CA MET A 1 -0.28 7.29 11.75
C MET A 1 -1.43 6.66 10.98
N THR A 2 -1.60 7.05 9.72
CA THR A 2 -2.55 6.47 8.76
C THR A 2 -2.05 5.10 8.26
N LEU A 3 -2.89 4.36 7.53
CA LEU A 3 -2.46 3.14 6.84
C LEU A 3 -1.36 3.43 5.81
N GLY A 4 -1.50 4.52 5.06
CA GLY A 4 -0.51 4.98 4.09
C GLY A 4 0.86 5.25 4.72
N GLU A 5 0.87 5.95 5.86
CA GLU A 5 2.08 6.22 6.64
C GLU A 5 2.73 4.92 7.16
N LYS A 6 1.93 3.93 7.61
CA LYS A 6 2.45 2.60 8.02
C LYS A 6 3.11 1.88 6.85
N LEU A 7 2.42 1.79 5.72
CA LEU A 7 2.93 1.11 4.52
C LEU A 7 4.24 1.76 4.05
N LYS A 8 4.28 3.10 3.99
CA LYS A 8 5.46 3.86 3.62
C LYS A 8 6.64 3.61 4.58
N SER A 9 6.35 3.52 5.88
CA SER A 9 7.36 3.26 6.91
C SER A 9 7.95 1.85 6.77
N ILE A 10 7.10 0.83 6.62
CA ILE A 10 7.53 -0.56 6.42
C ILE A 10 8.36 -0.68 5.14
N ARG A 11 7.91 -0.09 4.04
CA ARG A 11 8.64 -0.09 2.77
C ARG A 11 10.04 0.51 2.90
N LYS A 12 10.13 1.70 3.51
CA LYS A 12 11.40 2.41 3.71
C LYS A 12 12.34 1.67 4.65
N MET A 13 11.82 1.07 5.72
CA MET A 13 12.60 0.25 6.65
C MET A 13 13.27 -0.94 5.95
N ASN A 14 12.59 -1.51 4.95
CA ASN A 14 13.12 -2.60 4.12
C ASN A 14 13.93 -2.11 2.89
N LYS A 15 14.18 -0.80 2.75
CA LYS A 15 14.90 -0.19 1.62
C LYS A 15 14.32 -0.52 0.25
N LEU A 16 13.01 -0.73 0.16
CA LEU A 16 12.32 -1.06 -1.08
C LEU A 16 11.84 0.21 -1.80
N ASN A 17 11.92 0.21 -3.13
CA ASN A 17 11.20 1.18 -3.94
C ASN A 17 9.69 0.81 -3.98
N GLN A 18 8.85 1.70 -4.52
CA GLN A 18 7.40 1.45 -4.56
C GLN A 18 7.03 0.25 -5.44
N ASP A 19 7.77 0.01 -6.52
CA ASP A 19 7.50 -1.06 -7.49
C ASP A 19 7.74 -2.47 -6.90
N ASN A 20 8.89 -2.64 -6.24
CA ASN A 20 9.24 -3.89 -5.55
C ASN A 20 8.26 -4.16 -4.40
N PHE A 21 7.89 -3.12 -3.64
CA PHE A 21 6.98 -3.30 -2.51
C PHE A 21 5.54 -3.57 -2.94
N SER A 22 5.05 -2.89 -3.98
CA SER A 22 3.69 -3.13 -4.49
C SER A 22 3.55 -4.54 -5.04
N SER A 23 4.59 -5.04 -5.71
CA SER A 23 4.66 -6.42 -6.19
C SER A 23 4.59 -7.43 -5.04
N LEU A 24 5.29 -7.17 -3.92
CA LEU A 24 5.28 -8.03 -2.73
C LEU A 24 3.91 -8.13 -2.06
N ILE A 25 3.16 -7.02 -2.01
CA ILE A 25 1.84 -6.98 -1.36
C ILE A 25 0.68 -7.19 -2.34
N GLY A 26 0.98 -7.52 -3.60
CA GLY A 26 -0.02 -7.88 -4.61
C GLY A 26 -0.90 -6.72 -5.10
N ILE A 27 -0.38 -5.50 -5.16
CA ILE A 27 -1.08 -4.32 -5.69
C ILE A 27 -0.25 -3.61 -6.77
N SER A 28 -0.86 -2.70 -7.53
CA SER A 28 -0.11 -1.89 -8.50
C SER A 28 0.74 -0.81 -7.81
N GLN A 29 1.83 -0.39 -8.44
CA GLN A 29 2.69 0.70 -7.94
C GLN A 29 1.92 2.03 -7.84
N GLY A 30 1.03 2.33 -8.79
CA GLY A 30 0.16 3.51 -8.74
C GLY A 30 -0.80 3.48 -7.56
N THR A 31 -1.37 2.32 -7.28
CA THR A 31 -2.21 2.07 -6.09
C THR A 31 -1.45 2.33 -4.79
N LEU A 32 -0.23 1.81 -4.67
CA LEU A 32 0.63 2.08 -3.51
C LEU A 32 0.96 3.58 -3.38
N SER A 33 1.19 4.28 -4.49
CA SER A 33 1.49 5.71 -4.49
C SER A 33 0.33 6.54 -3.91
N GLU A 34 -0.91 6.23 -4.30
CA GLU A 34 -2.10 6.92 -3.80
C GLU A 34 -2.34 6.62 -2.30
N LEU A 35 -2.10 5.37 -1.87
CA LEU A 35 -2.10 4.98 -0.46
C LEU A 35 -1.09 5.79 0.37
N GLU A 36 0.16 5.87 -0.08
CA GLU A 36 1.24 6.55 0.65
C GLU A 36 1.11 8.09 0.67
N LYS A 37 0.19 8.64 -0.14
CA LYS A 37 -0.15 10.08 -0.19
C LYS A 37 -1.37 10.41 0.67
N ASP A 38 -1.95 9.43 1.36
CA ASP A 38 -3.20 9.58 2.13
C ASP A 38 -4.35 10.14 1.29
N LYS A 39 -4.33 9.91 -0.03
CA LYS A 39 -5.49 10.16 -0.89
C LYS A 39 -6.51 9.08 -0.61
N TYR A 40 -7.41 9.39 0.33
CA TYR A 40 -8.42 8.51 0.85
C TYR A 40 -9.37 8.04 -0.27
N ASN A 41 -9.31 6.76 -0.63
CA ASN A 41 -10.34 6.11 -1.43
C ASN A 41 -10.97 4.96 -0.61
N PRO A 42 -12.19 5.12 -0.08
CA PRO A 42 -12.84 4.12 0.76
C PRO A 42 -13.00 2.76 0.07
N SER A 43 -13.20 2.76 -1.25
CA SER A 43 -13.31 1.52 -2.04
C SER A 43 -12.01 0.70 -2.05
N PHE A 44 -10.87 1.38 -1.91
CA PHE A 44 -9.57 0.74 -1.97
C PHE A 44 -9.24 -0.05 -0.69
N ARG A 45 -9.65 0.45 0.47
CA ARG A 45 -9.50 -0.29 1.75
C ARG A 45 -10.23 -1.63 1.69
N ASN A 46 -11.42 -1.66 1.09
CA ASN A 46 -12.18 -2.88 0.91
C ASN A 46 -11.45 -3.86 0.01
N TYR A 47 -10.86 -3.38 -1.10
CA TYR A 47 -10.07 -4.22 -2.01
C TYR A 47 -8.88 -4.92 -1.32
N ILE A 48 -8.10 -4.21 -0.50
CA ILE A 48 -7.00 -4.84 0.25
C ILE A 48 -7.53 -5.87 1.26
N ILE A 49 -8.60 -5.54 1.99
CA ILE A 49 -9.20 -6.47 2.96
C ILE A 49 -9.62 -7.77 2.25
N TYR A 50 -10.29 -7.66 1.10
CA TYR A 50 -10.67 -8.82 0.30
C TYR A 50 -9.45 -9.64 -0.15
N LYS A 51 -8.36 -9.01 -0.58
CA LYS A 51 -7.13 -9.72 -0.99
C LYS A 51 -6.39 -10.40 0.17
N SER A 52 -6.53 -9.90 1.39
CA SER A 52 -5.90 -10.49 2.58
C SER A 52 -6.66 -11.65 3.23
N GLN A 53 -7.88 -11.94 2.77
CA GLN A 53 -8.74 -13.03 3.27
C GLN A 53 -8.69 -14.30 2.40
N ILE A 54 -7.87 -14.29 1.36
CA ILE A 54 -7.67 -15.38 0.39
C ILE A 54 -6.19 -15.75 0.44
#